data_AF-A0A8K0IEM0-F1
#
_entry.id   AF-A0A8K0IEM0-F1
#
_cell.length_a   1.000
_cell.length_b   1.000
_cell.length_c   1.000
_cell.angle_alpha   90.00
_cell.angle_beta   90.00
_cell.angle_gamma   90.00
#
_symmetry.space_group_name_H-M   'P 1'
#
loop_
_entity.id
_entity.type
_entity.pdbx_description
1 polymer ?
#
loop_
_entity_poly.entity_id
_entity_poly.type
_entity_poly.pdbx_seq_one_letter_code
_entity_poly.pdbx_strand_id
1 'polypeptide(L)'
;MKRKEELRLQVAQVHAALSVARLAAGIAGIVANCNLKASDSRNPSIHSEGGDWGEEMSTVVASAAALVATVCAEAAESVGANRAHVASVISTGLATRTFADVLTLTATAATCLRGAATLKLRFANSPEDRNILARDSELLVLLPSGRVQLRMVCIYLKHNKLTLRLGKKHLHGVFTRFKESCNFSSLSYRN
;
A
#
# COMPACT_ATOMS: atom_id res chain seq x y z
N MET A 1 8.07 7.63 -25.38
CA MET A 1 7.32 8.28 -24.27
C MET A 1 7.04 7.32 -23.10
N LYS A 2 6.51 6.10 -23.34
CA LYS A 2 6.19 5.08 -22.30
C LYS A 2 7.33 4.78 -21.30
N ARG A 3 8.57 4.54 -21.77
CA ARG A 3 9.74 4.25 -20.91
C ARG A 3 10.07 5.36 -19.89
N LYS A 4 9.83 6.62 -20.24
CA LYS A 4 10.05 7.78 -19.35
C LYS A 4 8.99 7.84 -18.25
N GLU A 5 7.76 7.45 -18.56
CA GLU A 5 6.64 7.48 -17.61
C GLU A 5 6.73 6.33 -16.60
N GLU A 6 7.19 5.16 -17.06
CA GLU A 6 7.48 4.01 -16.21
C GLU A 6 8.56 4.31 -15.16
N LEU A 7 9.68 4.91 -15.58
CA LEU A 7 10.75 5.32 -14.66
C LEU A 7 10.23 6.31 -13.61
N ARG A 8 9.41 7.29 -14.02
CA ARG A 8 8.82 8.27 -13.11
C ARG A 8 7.87 7.61 -12.11
N LEU A 9 7.12 6.60 -12.53
CA LEU A 9 6.26 5.83 -11.65
C LEU A 9 7.08 5.03 -10.63
N GLN A 10 8.12 4.32 -11.07
CA GLN A 10 9.00 3.56 -10.17
C GLN A 10 9.66 4.45 -9.11
N VAL A 11 10.22 5.58 -9.53
CA VAL A 11 10.83 6.56 -8.60
C VAL A 11 9.81 7.07 -7.59
N ALA A 12 8.58 7.39 -8.03
CA ALA A 12 7.52 7.84 -7.14
C ALA A 12 7.06 6.76 -6.16
N GLN A 13 6.97 5.50 -6.61
CA GLN A 13 6.62 4.35 -5.77
C GLN A 13 7.68 4.09 -4.71
N VAL A 14 8.97 4.10 -5.08
CA VAL A 14 10.09 4.00 -4.13
C VAL A 14 10.01 5.13 -3.10
N HIS A 15 9.81 6.37 -3.54
CA HIS A 15 9.77 7.52 -2.64
C HIS A 15 8.56 7.47 -1.69
N ALA A 16 7.40 7.03 -2.16
CA ALA A 16 6.22 6.83 -1.34
C ALA A 16 6.43 5.73 -0.28
N ALA A 17 6.95 4.57 -0.70
CA ALA A 17 7.23 3.45 0.19
C ALA A 17 8.26 3.82 1.27
N LEU A 18 9.37 4.47 0.89
CA LEU A 18 10.38 4.95 1.83
C LEU A 18 9.85 6.01 2.80
N SER A 19 8.94 6.89 2.35
CA SER A 19 8.34 7.91 3.23
C SER A 19 7.45 7.28 4.30
N VAL A 20 6.65 6.27 3.94
CA VAL A 20 5.84 5.50 4.90
C VAL A 20 6.73 4.69 5.84
N ALA A 21 7.78 4.06 5.31
CA ALA A 21 8.73 3.29 6.11
C ALA A 21 9.42 4.15 7.17
N ARG A 22 9.85 5.36 6.78
CA ARG A 22 10.45 6.35 7.69
C ARG A 22 9.49 6.82 8.77
N LEU A 23 8.24 7.13 8.41
CA LEU A 23 7.20 7.52 9.35
C LEU A 23 6.95 6.41 10.38
N ALA A 24 6.77 5.17 9.90
CA ALA A 24 6.50 4.03 10.76
C ALA A 24 7.68 3.73 11.70
N ALA A 25 8.92 3.82 11.23
CA ALA A 25 10.11 3.72 12.06
C ALA A 25 10.18 4.84 13.13
N GLY A 26 9.79 6.07 12.77
CA GLY A 26 9.71 7.18 13.72
C GLY A 26 8.64 7.01 14.79
N ILE A 27 7.46 6.47 14.44
CA ILE A 27 6.42 6.12 15.40
C ILE A 27 6.93 5.02 16.35
N ALA A 28 7.54 3.96 15.82
CA ALA A 28 8.12 2.90 16.64
C ALA A 28 9.17 3.45 17.62
N GLY A 29 10.06 4.33 17.16
CA GLY A 29 11.09 4.97 17.97
C GLY A 29 10.50 5.83 19.09
N ILE A 30 9.54 6.71 18.79
CA ILE A 30 8.91 7.57 19.79
C ILE A 30 8.15 6.76 20.84
N VAL A 31 7.38 5.76 20.43
CA VAL A 31 6.61 4.93 21.36
C VAL A 31 7.53 4.14 22.28
N ALA A 32 8.62 3.56 21.75
CA ALA A 32 9.63 2.89 22.58
C ALA A 32 10.30 3.87 23.58
N ASN A 33 10.55 5.12 23.16
CA ASN A 33 11.19 6.13 24.00
C ASN A 33 10.25 6.70 25.08
N CYS A 34 8.93 6.66 24.86
CA CYS A 34 7.92 7.01 25.87
C CYS A 34 7.82 5.94 26.96
N ASN A 35 7.92 4.64 26.62
CA ASN A 35 7.91 3.55 27.58
C ASN A 35 9.10 3.66 28.57
N LEU A 36 10.31 3.93 28.08
CA LEU A 36 11.50 4.10 28.92
C LEU A 36 11.33 5.21 29.97
N LYS A 37 10.71 6.34 29.60
CA LYS A 37 10.48 7.46 30.54
C LYS A 37 9.40 7.16 31.59
N ALA A 38 8.45 6.28 31.28
CA ALA A 38 7.41 5.87 32.22
C ALA A 38 7.95 4.88 33.28
N SER A 39 8.93 4.05 32.93
CA SER A 39 9.57 3.11 33.86
C SER A 39 10.52 3.79 34.86
N ASP A 40 11.21 4.87 34.46
CA ASP A 40 12.14 5.61 35.34
C ASP A 40 11.45 6.39 36.48
N SER A 41 10.13 6.61 36.41
CA SER A 41 9.39 7.40 37.42
C SER A 41 8.61 6.57 38.43
N ARG A 42 8.80 5.25 38.52
CA ARG A 42 7.98 4.37 39.36
C ARG A 42 8.76 3.78 40.54
N ASN A 43 8.47 4.28 41.75
CA ASN A 43 8.74 3.53 42.98
C ASN A 43 7.98 2.19 42.93
N PRO A 44 8.60 1.05 43.28
CA PRO A 44 7.97 -0.25 43.20
C PRO A 44 7.08 -0.45 44.43
N SER A 45 5.82 -0.01 44.36
CA SER A 45 4.82 -0.38 45.35
C SER A 45 3.52 -0.82 44.70
N ILE A 46 3.26 -2.12 44.85
CA ILE A 46 1.97 -2.75 45.16
C ILE A 46 0.88 -2.59 44.08
N HIS A 47 0.62 -3.72 43.41
CA HIS A 47 -0.65 -4.16 42.83
C HIS A 47 -1.72 -3.08 42.58
N SER A 48 -1.90 -2.69 41.32
CA SER A 48 -3.15 -2.11 40.84
C SER A 48 -3.47 -2.68 39.46
N GLU A 49 -4.45 -3.58 39.42
CA GLU A 49 -4.98 -4.29 38.24
C GLU A 49 -5.74 -3.38 37.25
N GLY A 50 -5.32 -2.12 37.08
CA GLY A 50 -6.04 -1.12 36.29
C GLY A 50 -5.18 -0.18 35.44
N GLY A 51 -3.87 -0.42 35.30
CA GLY A 51 -2.94 0.54 34.68
C GLY A 51 -1.92 -0.02 33.69
N ASP A 52 -1.98 -1.31 33.35
CA ASP A 52 -0.97 -2.02 32.54
C ASP A 52 -1.19 -1.89 31.01
N TRP A 53 -2.43 -1.62 30.61
CA TRP A 53 -2.82 -1.48 29.19
C TRP A 53 -2.01 -0.42 28.44
N GLY A 54 -1.48 0.60 29.11
CA GLY A 54 -0.70 1.67 28.46
C GLY A 54 0.68 1.20 28.00
N GLU A 55 1.35 0.38 28.79
CA GLU A 55 2.70 -0.13 28.49
C GLU A 55 2.63 -1.26 27.47
N GLU A 56 1.74 -2.24 27.71
CA GLU A 56 1.48 -3.34 26.78
C GLU A 56 1.05 -2.80 25.40
N MET A 57 0.07 -1.90 25.35
CA MET A 57 -0.38 -1.30 24.08
C MET A 57 0.73 -0.52 23.38
N SER A 58 1.59 0.18 24.11
CA SER A 58 2.73 0.90 23.51
C SER A 58 3.73 -0.08 22.87
N THR A 59 4.01 -1.23 23.49
CA THR A 59 4.86 -2.25 22.85
C THR A 59 4.21 -2.87 21.61
N VAL A 60 2.89 -3.10 21.63
CA VAL A 60 2.11 -3.60 20.49
C VAL A 60 2.15 -2.58 19.34
N VAL A 61 1.93 -1.30 19.63
CA VAL A 61 1.99 -0.21 18.64
C VAL A 61 3.39 -0.07 18.04
N ALA A 62 4.44 -0.11 18.86
CA ALA A 62 5.81 -0.06 18.37
C ALA A 62 6.14 -1.25 17.46
N SER A 63 5.70 -2.46 17.82
CA SER A 63 5.89 -3.68 17.03
C SER A 63 5.12 -3.63 15.70
N ALA A 64 3.86 -3.17 15.72
CA ALA A 64 3.06 -2.98 14.52
C ALA A 64 3.69 -1.94 13.58
N ALA A 65 4.17 -0.82 14.13
CA ALA A 65 4.86 0.21 13.36
C ALA A 65 6.19 -0.30 12.76
N ALA A 66 6.97 -1.08 13.50
CA ALA A 66 8.18 -1.72 12.99
C ALA A 66 7.89 -2.71 11.83
N LEU A 67 6.80 -3.48 11.93
CA LEU A 67 6.36 -4.37 10.85
C LEU A 67 5.98 -3.57 9.59
N VAL A 68 5.19 -2.50 9.75
CA VAL A 68 4.82 -1.60 8.63
C VAL A 68 6.07 -0.99 7.99
N ALA A 69 7.04 -0.56 8.80
CA ALA A 69 8.32 -0.04 8.31
C ALA A 69 9.07 -1.07 7.46
N THR A 70 9.09 -2.32 7.91
CA THR A 70 9.73 -3.44 7.22
C THR A 70 9.04 -3.75 5.88
N VAL A 71 7.71 -3.90 5.88
CA VAL A 71 6.94 -4.19 4.65
C VAL A 71 7.09 -3.07 3.62
N CYS A 72 7.15 -1.81 4.07
CA CYS A 72 7.35 -0.67 3.18
C CYS A 72 8.80 -0.58 2.66
N ALA A 73 9.79 -0.96 3.46
CA ALA A 73 11.18 -1.07 3.03
C ALA A 73 11.34 -2.17 1.95
N GLU A 74 10.77 -3.35 2.17
CA GLU A 74 10.75 -4.44 1.18
C GLU A 74 10.02 -4.03 -0.11
N ALA A 75 8.90 -3.32 0.01
CA ALA A 75 8.20 -2.79 -1.15
C ALA A 75 9.07 -1.80 -1.94
N ALA A 76 9.82 -0.92 -1.27
CA ALA A 76 10.74 -0.01 -1.94
C ALA A 76 11.88 -0.77 -2.65
N GLU A 77 12.46 -1.78 -2.01
CA GLU A 77 13.52 -2.63 -2.59
C GLU A 77 13.02 -3.40 -3.81
N SER A 78 11.80 -3.94 -3.75
CA SER A 78 11.17 -4.67 -4.87
C SER A 78 10.98 -3.82 -6.13
N VAL A 79 10.89 -2.49 -5.98
CA VAL A 79 10.77 -1.52 -7.08
C VAL A 79 12.14 -0.99 -7.52
N GLY A 80 13.21 -1.30 -6.77
CA GLY A 80 14.59 -0.96 -7.13
C GLY A 80 15.31 0.01 -6.18
N ALA A 81 14.80 0.22 -4.96
CA ALA A 81 15.52 1.02 -3.96
C ALA A 81 16.83 0.35 -3.54
N ASN A 82 17.89 1.15 -3.36
CA ASN A 82 19.15 0.66 -2.83
C ASN A 82 19.03 0.34 -1.32
N ARG A 83 19.43 -0.86 -0.91
CA ARG A 83 19.36 -1.33 0.49
C ARG A 83 20.10 -0.44 1.50
N ALA A 84 21.24 0.15 1.13
CA ALA A 84 21.96 1.08 2.00
C ALA A 84 21.18 2.37 2.21
N HIS A 85 20.53 2.87 1.16
CA HIS A 85 19.63 4.02 1.26
C HIS A 85 18.40 3.71 2.11
N VAL A 86 17.80 2.53 1.94
CA VAL A 86 16.68 2.04 2.77
C VAL A 86 17.09 2.01 4.25
N ALA A 87 18.21 1.36 4.58
CA ALA A 87 18.72 1.29 5.95
C ALA A 87 18.97 2.69 6.56
N SER A 88 19.57 3.60 5.78
CA SER A 88 19.76 4.99 6.19
C SER A 88 18.43 5.67 6.49
N VAL A 89 17.42 5.53 5.62
CA VAL A 89 16.09 6.12 5.82
C VAL A 89 15.43 5.58 7.09
N ILE A 90 15.47 4.27 7.33
CA ILE A 90 14.94 3.65 8.54
C ILE A 90 15.64 4.18 9.80
N SER A 91 16.98 4.25 9.78
CA SER A 91 17.76 4.79 10.90
C SER A 91 17.39 6.26 11.19
N THR A 92 17.23 7.09 10.15
CA THR A 92 16.77 8.48 10.33
C THR A 92 15.33 8.57 10.81
N GLY A 93 14.47 7.60 10.47
CA GLY A 93 13.12 7.49 11.01
C GLY A 93 13.18 7.19 12.50
N LEU A 94 13.91 6.14 12.90
CA LEU A 94 14.06 5.74 14.30
C LEU A 94 14.65 6.84 15.19
N ALA A 95 15.49 7.71 14.63
CA ALA A 95 16.06 8.86 15.33
C ALA A 95 15.08 10.02 15.59
N THR A 96 13.83 9.93 15.12
CA THR A 96 12.79 10.96 15.32
C THR A 96 12.43 11.08 16.80
N ARG A 97 12.36 12.31 17.33
CA ARG A 97 12.13 12.56 18.76
C ARG A 97 10.90 13.40 19.08
N THR A 98 10.33 14.10 18.10
CA THR A 98 9.27 15.09 18.35
C THR A 98 8.00 14.76 17.59
N PHE A 99 6.85 15.13 18.16
CA PHE A 99 5.55 15.01 17.49
C PHE A 99 5.46 15.88 16.23
N ALA A 100 6.15 17.02 16.21
CA ALA A 100 6.22 17.89 15.03
C ALA A 100 6.90 17.20 13.84
N ASP A 101 7.96 16.43 14.10
CA ASP A 101 8.62 15.63 13.08
C ASP A 101 7.70 14.51 12.55
N VAL A 102 6.97 13.82 13.42
CA VAL A 102 5.99 12.78 13.02
C VAL A 102 4.90 13.38 12.14
N LEU A 103 4.39 14.56 12.50
CA LEU A 103 3.39 15.27 11.71
C LEU A 103 3.94 15.62 10.31
N THR A 104 5.18 16.10 10.26
CA THR A 104 5.87 16.41 9.00
C THR A 104 6.06 15.15 8.16
N LEU A 105 6.56 14.06 8.74
CA LEU A 105 6.71 12.76 8.08
C LEU A 105 5.37 12.23 7.57
N THR A 106 4.28 12.44 8.32
CA THR A 106 2.92 12.08 7.91
C THR A 106 2.48 12.87 6.68
N ALA A 107 2.66 14.19 6.69
CA ALA A 107 2.34 15.06 5.56
C ALA A 107 3.16 14.70 4.31
N THR A 108 4.46 14.40 4.48
CA THR A 108 5.34 13.93 3.41
C THR A 108 4.84 12.60 2.86
N ALA A 109 4.62 11.58 3.70
CA ALA A 109 4.15 10.26 3.28
C ALA A 109 2.82 10.36 2.50
N ALA A 110 1.85 11.11 3.02
CA ALA A 110 0.57 11.33 2.34
C ALA A 110 0.74 11.98 0.96
N THR A 111 1.66 12.95 0.85
CA THR A 111 1.94 13.64 -0.42
C THR A 111 2.62 12.71 -1.43
N CYS A 112 3.60 11.93 -1.00
CA CYS A 112 4.29 10.96 -1.85
C CYS A 112 3.32 9.87 -2.35
N LEU A 113 2.44 9.36 -1.47
CA LEU A 113 1.39 8.40 -1.83
C LEU A 113 0.44 8.97 -2.89
N ARG A 114 -0.06 10.21 -2.69
CA ARG A 114 -0.91 10.88 -3.69
C ARG A 114 -0.17 11.09 -5.02
N GLY A 115 1.10 11.46 -4.97
CA GLY A 115 1.95 11.64 -6.16
C GLY A 115 2.11 10.33 -6.94
N ALA A 116 2.44 9.24 -6.24
CA ALA A 116 2.57 7.91 -6.83
C ALA A 116 1.25 7.40 -7.43
N ALA A 117 0.13 7.56 -6.72
CA ALA A 117 -1.20 7.19 -7.21
C ALA A 117 -1.57 7.97 -8.49
N THR A 118 -1.32 9.29 -8.50
CA THR A 118 -1.57 10.14 -9.67
C THR A 118 -0.75 9.71 -10.88
N LEU A 119 0.54 9.40 -10.68
CA LEU A 119 1.40 8.91 -11.76
C LEU A 119 0.99 7.52 -12.24
N LYS A 120 0.52 6.65 -11.35
CA LYS A 120 0.01 5.32 -11.71
C LYS A 120 -1.21 5.42 -12.63
N LEU A 121 -2.13 6.33 -12.33
CA LEU A 121 -3.29 6.61 -13.19
C LEU A 121 -2.85 7.13 -14.56
N ARG A 122 -1.86 8.02 -14.63
CA ARG A 122 -1.35 8.55 -15.91
C ARG A 122 -0.65 7.50 -16.76
N PHE A 123 0.18 6.67 -16.13
CA PHE A 123 0.83 5.53 -16.78
C PHE A 123 -0.20 4.53 -17.32
N ALA A 124 -1.26 4.26 -16.54
CA ALA A 124 -2.40 3.45 -16.96
C ALA A 124 -3.32 4.14 -17.98
N ASN A 125 -3.13 5.42 -18.31
CA ASN A 125 -3.91 6.17 -19.30
C ASN A 125 -3.14 6.44 -20.61
N SER A 126 -2.05 5.69 -20.84
CA SER A 126 -1.38 5.58 -22.14
C SER A 126 -2.41 5.16 -23.22
N PRO A 127 -2.29 5.60 -24.49
CA PRO A 127 -3.35 5.53 -25.52
C PRO A 127 -3.96 4.15 -25.82
N GLU A 128 -3.41 3.05 -25.32
CA GLU A 128 -4.03 1.71 -25.38
C GLU A 128 -4.97 1.39 -24.20
N ASP A 129 -4.76 2.02 -23.04
CA ASP A 129 -5.52 1.77 -21.79
C ASP A 129 -6.54 2.89 -21.47
N ARG A 130 -6.64 3.96 -22.28
CA ARG A 130 -7.70 5.01 -22.16
C ARG A 130 -9.13 4.49 -22.18
N ASN A 131 -9.26 3.24 -22.61
CA ASN A 131 -10.49 2.53 -22.70
C ASN A 131 -10.83 1.81 -21.40
N ILE A 132 -9.91 1.60 -20.45
CA ILE A 132 -10.18 0.80 -19.25
C ILE A 132 -10.91 1.63 -18.18
N LEU A 133 -12.19 1.31 -17.97
CA LEU A 133 -13.08 1.97 -17.01
C LEU A 133 -12.97 1.39 -15.59
N ALA A 134 -12.60 0.12 -15.48
CA ALA A 134 -12.31 -0.53 -14.19
C ALA A 134 -11.29 -1.65 -14.42
N ARG A 135 -10.24 -1.70 -13.61
CA ARG A 135 -9.21 -2.74 -13.66
C ARG A 135 -9.05 -3.32 -12.25
N ASP A 136 -8.81 -4.62 -12.18
CA ASP A 136 -8.54 -5.34 -10.95
C ASP A 136 -9.68 -5.34 -9.91
N SER A 137 -10.93 -5.19 -10.35
CA SER A 137 -12.11 -5.38 -9.49
C SER A 137 -12.45 -6.87 -9.35
N GLU A 138 -13.03 -7.28 -8.22
CA GLU A 138 -13.48 -8.66 -8.00
C GLU A 138 -15.00 -8.75 -8.13
N LEU A 139 -15.48 -9.80 -8.80
CA LEU A 139 -16.90 -10.07 -8.98
C LEU A 139 -17.19 -11.53 -8.64
N LEU A 140 -18.20 -11.74 -7.81
CA LEU A 140 -18.71 -13.07 -7.50
C LEU A 140 -19.60 -13.54 -8.64
N VAL A 141 -19.22 -14.64 -9.29
CA VAL A 141 -19.97 -15.26 -10.38
C VAL A 141 -20.62 -16.53 -9.87
N LEU A 142 -21.95 -16.62 -9.95
CA LEU A 142 -22.69 -17.87 -9.69
C LEU A 142 -22.59 -18.78 -10.92
N LEU A 143 -22.09 -20.00 -10.74
CA LEU A 143 -22.02 -21.00 -11.79
C LEU A 143 -23.37 -21.71 -11.95
N PRO A 144 -23.67 -22.29 -13.13
CA PRO A 144 -24.87 -23.10 -13.35
C PRO A 144 -25.02 -24.27 -12.36
N SER A 145 -23.92 -24.71 -11.75
CA SER A 145 -23.89 -25.74 -10.72
C SER A 145 -24.25 -25.23 -9.30
N GLY A 146 -24.64 -23.96 -9.15
CA GLY A 146 -24.93 -23.32 -7.85
C GLY A 146 -23.71 -22.89 -7.03
N ARG A 147 -22.48 -23.10 -7.53
CA ARG A 147 -21.24 -22.70 -6.83
C ARG A 147 -20.92 -21.24 -7.11
N VAL A 148 -20.41 -20.51 -6.12
CA VAL A 148 -19.94 -19.13 -6.30
C VAL A 148 -18.42 -19.12 -6.55
N GLN A 149 -17.98 -18.39 -7.57
CA GLN A 149 -16.57 -18.23 -7.91
C GLN A 149 -16.20 -16.73 -7.95
N LEU A 150 -15.17 -16.36 -7.19
CA LEU A 150 -14.56 -15.03 -7.29
C LEU A 150 -13.77 -14.93 -8.60
N ARG A 151 -14.12 -13.96 -9.44
CA ARG A 151 -13.41 -13.66 -10.69
C ARG A 151 -12.91 -12.23 -10.71
N MET A 152 -11.74 -12.05 -11.32
CA MET A 152 -11.23 -10.72 -11.60
C MET A 152 -11.94 -10.14 -12.80
N VAL A 153 -12.27 -8.87 -12.72
CA VAL A 153 -13.02 -8.15 -13.74
C VAL A 153 -12.21 -6.96 -14.23
N CYS A 154 -12.16 -6.83 -15.55
CA CYS A 154 -11.69 -5.65 -16.24
C CYS A 154 -12.80 -5.15 -17.17
N ILE A 155 -13.17 -3.88 -17.04
CA ILE A 155 -14.14 -3.19 -17.89
C ILE A 155 -13.37 -2.23 -18.79
N TYR A 156 -13.57 -2.31 -20.11
CA TYR A 156 -12.98 -1.35 -21.02
C TYR A 156 -13.86 -1.03 -22.25
N LEU A 157 -13.84 0.22 -22.70
CA LEU A 157 -14.59 0.79 -23.81
C LEU A 157 -13.77 0.73 -25.11
N LYS A 158 -14.00 -0.21 -26.01
CA LYS A 158 -13.28 -0.29 -27.29
C LYS A 158 -14.22 0.07 -28.44
N HIS A 159 -13.91 1.10 -29.23
CA HIS A 159 -14.74 1.54 -30.39
C HIS A 159 -16.22 1.76 -30.01
N ASN A 160 -16.51 2.53 -28.96
CA ASN A 160 -17.86 2.72 -28.38
C ASN A 160 -18.56 1.45 -27.86
N LYS A 161 -17.83 0.34 -27.69
CA LYS A 161 -18.34 -0.90 -27.11
C LYS A 161 -17.74 -1.15 -25.73
N LEU A 162 -18.57 -1.11 -24.70
CA LEU A 162 -18.19 -1.56 -23.37
C LEU A 162 -17.92 -3.07 -23.41
N THR A 163 -16.72 -3.47 -23.02
CA THR A 163 -16.28 -4.87 -22.98
C THR A 163 -15.91 -5.24 -21.57
N LEU A 164 -16.58 -6.26 -21.04
CA LEU A 164 -16.27 -6.89 -19.76
C LEU A 164 -15.35 -8.10 -20.01
N ARG A 165 -14.23 -8.21 -19.30
CA ARG A 165 -13.36 -9.39 -19.30
C ARG A 165 -13.26 -9.97 -17.89
N LEU A 166 -13.55 -11.27 -17.77
CA LEU A 166 -13.49 -12.03 -16.52
C LEU A 166 -12.27 -12.96 -16.50
N GLY A 167 -11.29 -12.70 -15.64
CA GLY A 167 -10.11 -13.53 -15.41
C GLY A 167 -10.22 -14.42 -14.17
N LYS A 168 -9.42 -15.50 -14.13
CA LYS A 168 -9.21 -16.35 -12.94
C LYS A 168 -7.88 -15.98 -12.27
N LYS A 169 -7.84 -15.89 -10.94
CA LYS A 169 -6.60 -15.81 -10.16
C LYS A 169 -6.15 -17.23 -9.79
N HIS A 170 -4.88 -17.57 -10.01
CA HIS A 170 -4.25 -18.75 -9.43
C HIS A 170 -3.46 -18.31 -8.20
N LEU A 171 -3.67 -18.98 -7.06
CA LEU A 171 -3.16 -18.64 -5.71
C LEU A 171 -1.65 -18.86 -5.53
N HIS A 172 -0.80 -18.59 -6.52
CA HIS A 172 0.64 -18.90 -6.42
C HIS A 172 1.60 -17.88 -7.06
N GLY A 173 1.37 -16.58 -6.82
CA GLY A 173 2.38 -15.55 -7.08
C GLY A 173 1.86 -14.30 -7.77
N VAL A 174 2.69 -13.27 -7.71
CA VAL A 174 2.51 -11.85 -8.07
C VAL A 174 2.20 -11.58 -9.57
N PHE A 175 1.70 -12.57 -10.31
CA PHE A 175 1.31 -12.40 -11.71
C PHE A 175 -0.07 -13.02 -11.99
N THR A 176 -1.04 -12.18 -12.34
CA THR A 176 -2.36 -12.58 -12.81
C THR A 176 -2.29 -13.00 -14.29
N ARG A 177 -2.69 -14.24 -14.61
CA ARG A 177 -2.76 -14.73 -15.99
C ARG A 177 -4.22 -14.79 -16.45
N PHE A 178 -4.58 -13.96 -17.43
CA PHE A 178 -5.92 -13.96 -18.04
C PHE A 178 -6.06 -15.16 -18.97
N LYS A 179 -6.72 -16.23 -18.53
CA LYS A 179 -6.86 -17.46 -19.34
C LYS A 179 -8.20 -17.58 -20.08
N GLU A 180 -9.23 -16.82 -19.70
CA GLU A 180 -10.54 -16.85 -20.37
C GLU A 180 -11.00 -15.42 -20.65
N SER A 181 -11.39 -15.14 -21.89
CA SER A 181 -11.96 -13.86 -22.31
C SER A 181 -13.40 -14.11 -22.74
N CYS A 182 -14.36 -14.00 -21.83
CA CYS A 182 -15.76 -13.95 -22.22
C CYS A 182 -16.08 -12.52 -22.64
N ASN A 183 -16.17 -12.27 -23.96
CA ASN A 183 -16.58 -10.96 -24.47
C ASN A 183 -18.10 -10.86 -24.35
N PHE A 184 -18.60 -10.18 -23.33
CA PHE A 184 -20.01 -9.80 -23.30
C PHE A 184 -20.20 -8.50 -24.09
N SER A 185 -21.07 -8.54 -25.09
CA SER A 185 -21.46 -7.38 -25.87
C SER A 185 -22.92 -7.06 -25.63
N SER A 186 -23.19 -6.10 -24.76
CA SER A 186 -24.54 -5.54 -24.61
C SER A 186 -24.45 -4.07 -24.22
N LEU A 187 -24.54 -3.19 -25.22
CA LEU A 187 -25.54 -2.12 -25.31
C LEU A 187 -25.19 -1.28 -26.54
N SER A 188 -25.97 -1.45 -27.61
CA SER A 188 -26.07 -0.44 -28.67
C SER A 188 -26.98 0.64 -28.12
N TYR A 189 -26.42 1.76 -27.65
CA TYR A 189 -27.21 2.97 -27.49
C TYR A 189 -27.55 3.48 -28.90
N ARG A 190 -28.76 3.17 -29.39
CA ARG A 190 -29.38 3.96 -30.46
C ARG A 190 -29.96 5.21 -29.80
N ASN A 191 -29.54 6.37 -30.28
CA ASN A 191 -30.18 7.65 -30.00
C ASN A 191 -31.64 7.64 -30.47
#